data_AF-A0A7S3I347-F1
#
_entry.id   AF-A0A7S3I347-F1
#
_cell.length_a   1.000
_cell.length_b   1.000
_cell.length_c   1.000
_cell.angle_alpha   90.00
_cell.angle_beta   90.00
_cell.angle_gamma   90.00
#
_symmetry.space_group_name_H-M   'P 1'
#
loop_
_entity.id
_entity.type
_entity.pdbx_description
1 polymer ?
#
loop_
_entity_poly.entity_id
_entity_poly.type
_entity_poly.pdbx_seq_one_letter_code
_entity_poly.pdbx_strand_id
1 'polypeptide(L)'
;MELLSPIKRKDVNMSLLARAPCGGTKAGPVHYETTPGSRNIVAWRILKASPAGRCIIRVGDNPRDKDFVQLKPTDGSAGDDGSFPCGREVTSYEAKEVRLPRDLNCDSCILQLVWLTDEGDQFRCTDFESTTAEVPECFGQCLNGGICKNGKCLCPEGFSGSNCQ
;
A
#
# COMPACT_ATOMS: atom_id res chain seq x y z
N MET A 1 5.23 -8.06 -15.33
CA MET A 1 5.50 -7.65 -13.94
C MET A 1 4.91 -8.63 -12.93
N GLU A 2 5.54 -8.72 -11.77
CA GLU A 2 5.06 -9.48 -10.60
C GLU A 2 5.14 -8.63 -9.34
N LEU A 3 4.02 -8.49 -8.63
CA LEU A 3 3.94 -7.79 -7.34
C LEU A 3 4.57 -8.65 -6.23
N LEU A 4 5.50 -8.06 -5.48
CA LEU A 4 6.29 -8.70 -4.43
C LEU A 4 5.82 -8.28 -3.03
N SER A 5 5.50 -7.00 -2.83
CA SER A 5 5.04 -6.46 -1.55
C SER A 5 3.93 -5.43 -1.78
N PRO A 6 2.77 -5.53 -1.11
CA PRO A 6 2.32 -6.73 -0.42
C PRO A 6 2.21 -7.91 -1.41
N ILE A 7 2.34 -9.15 -0.93
CA ILE A 7 2.41 -10.35 -1.78
C ILE A 7 1.17 -10.46 -2.68
N LYS A 8 1.39 -10.66 -3.98
CA LYS A 8 0.31 -10.86 -4.97
C LYS A 8 -0.68 -11.97 -4.56
N ARG A 9 -1.92 -11.85 -5.03
CA ARG A 9 -2.89 -12.96 -5.03
C ARG A 9 -2.33 -14.20 -5.74
N LYS A 10 -2.78 -15.39 -5.30
CA LYS A 10 -2.41 -16.69 -5.88
C LYS A 10 -3.15 -16.96 -7.20
N ASP A 11 -2.87 -18.12 -7.80
CA ASP A 11 -3.53 -18.64 -9.00
C ASP A 11 -3.50 -17.69 -10.21
N VAL A 12 -2.35 -17.04 -10.41
CA VAL A 12 -2.13 -16.10 -11.51
C VAL A 12 -2.15 -16.83 -12.84
N ASN A 13 -3.08 -16.47 -13.72
CA ASN A 13 -3.12 -16.93 -15.10
C ASN A 13 -2.59 -15.83 -16.04
N MET A 14 -1.47 -16.13 -16.71
CA MET A 14 -0.79 -15.18 -17.59
C MET A 14 -1.63 -14.71 -18.79
N SER A 15 -2.63 -15.48 -19.22
CA SER A 15 -3.54 -15.06 -20.31
C SER A 15 -4.65 -14.11 -19.84
N LEU A 16 -4.88 -14.01 -18.53
CA LEU A 16 -5.95 -13.19 -17.95
C LEU A 16 -5.44 -11.87 -17.37
N LEU A 17 -4.15 -11.56 -17.51
CA LEU A 17 -3.54 -10.40 -16.85
C LEU A 17 -4.18 -9.05 -17.25
N ALA A 18 -4.76 -8.96 -18.43
CA ALA A 18 -5.50 -7.79 -18.92
C ALA A 18 -6.97 -7.73 -18.43
N ARG A 19 -7.45 -8.75 -17.73
CA ARG A 19 -8.82 -8.80 -17.20
C ARG A 19 -8.93 -8.02 -15.90
N ALA A 20 -9.59 -6.88 -15.95
CA ALA A 20 -9.90 -6.10 -14.75
C ALA A 20 -10.81 -6.86 -13.76
N PRO A 21 -10.72 -6.57 -12.45
CA PRO A 21 -9.75 -5.66 -11.83
C PRO A 21 -8.40 -6.32 -11.48
N CYS A 22 -8.30 -7.65 -11.47
CA CYS A 22 -7.16 -8.34 -10.82
C CYS A 22 -6.50 -9.41 -11.68
N GLY A 23 -6.55 -9.28 -13.00
CA GLY A 23 -5.90 -10.22 -13.91
C GLY A 23 -6.49 -11.63 -13.83
N GLY A 24 -7.78 -11.75 -13.48
CA GLY A 24 -8.47 -13.03 -13.27
C GLY A 24 -8.21 -13.72 -11.92
N THR A 25 -7.39 -13.16 -11.04
CA THR A 25 -7.13 -13.74 -9.71
C THR A 25 -8.34 -13.58 -8.77
N LYS A 26 -8.56 -14.57 -7.91
CA LYS A 26 -9.59 -14.56 -6.86
C LYS A 26 -9.04 -13.95 -5.59
N ALA A 27 -9.91 -13.30 -4.81
CA ALA A 27 -9.59 -12.86 -3.46
C ALA A 27 -9.08 -14.05 -2.62
N GLY A 28 -8.07 -13.79 -1.80
CA GLY A 28 -7.39 -14.79 -0.99
C GLY A 28 -7.25 -14.35 0.47
N PRO A 29 -6.55 -15.14 1.30
CA PRO A 29 -6.25 -14.74 2.66
C PRO A 29 -5.34 -13.51 2.67
N VAL A 30 -5.61 -12.62 3.61
CA VAL A 30 -4.75 -11.48 3.93
C VAL A 30 -3.44 -12.01 4.53
N HIS A 31 -2.30 -11.46 4.09
CA HIS A 31 -0.96 -11.76 4.60
C HIS A 31 -0.22 -10.51 5.09
N TYR A 32 -0.91 -9.38 5.12
CA TYR A 32 -0.34 -8.06 5.37
C TYR A 32 -1.33 -7.19 6.12
N GLU A 33 -0.88 -6.61 7.22
CA GLU A 33 -1.65 -5.70 8.07
C GLU A 33 -1.00 -4.31 8.04
N THR A 34 -1.84 -3.27 8.08
CA THR A 34 -1.41 -1.87 8.10
C THR A 34 -2.48 -1.00 8.75
N THR A 35 -2.23 0.29 8.92
CA THR A 35 -3.17 1.24 9.53
C THR A 35 -3.57 2.35 8.55
N PRO A 36 -4.78 2.93 8.69
CA PRO A 36 -5.18 4.07 7.86
C PRO A 36 -4.19 5.23 7.95
N GLY A 37 -3.89 5.90 6.83
CA GLY A 37 -2.94 7.03 6.79
C GLY A 37 -1.45 6.67 6.90
N SER A 38 -1.11 5.40 7.13
CA SER A 38 0.27 4.92 7.18
C SER A 38 0.96 4.98 5.81
N ARG A 39 2.29 4.96 5.84
CA ARG A 39 3.15 4.85 4.65
C ARG A 39 3.53 3.40 4.46
N ASN A 40 3.35 2.88 3.25
CA ASN A 40 3.58 1.48 2.92
C ASN A 40 4.36 1.36 1.62
N ILE A 41 5.25 0.37 1.55
CA ILE A 41 6.06 0.10 0.36
C ILE A 41 5.30 -0.88 -0.53
N VAL A 42 5.07 -0.47 -1.77
CA VAL A 42 4.59 -1.32 -2.85
C VAL A 42 5.79 -1.68 -3.72
N ALA A 43 6.15 -2.95 -3.80
CA ALA A 43 7.31 -3.44 -4.53
C ALA A 43 6.94 -4.52 -5.54
N TRP A 44 7.65 -4.55 -6.67
CA TRP A 44 7.45 -5.50 -7.75
C TRP A 44 8.76 -5.85 -8.44
N ARG A 45 8.72 -6.88 -9.31
CA ARG A 45 9.80 -7.22 -10.25
C ARG A 45 9.31 -7.24 -11.69
N ILE A 46 10.24 -7.08 -12.61
CA ILE A 46 9.98 -6.95 -14.03
C ILE A 46 10.68 -8.09 -14.77
N LEU A 47 9.89 -8.99 -15.35
CA LEU A 47 10.36 -10.15 -16.12
C LEU A 47 10.46 -9.84 -17.62
N LYS A 48 9.60 -8.95 -18.11
CA LYS A 48 9.58 -8.43 -19.48
C LYS A 48 9.38 -6.92 -19.34
N ALA A 49 10.28 -6.14 -19.91
CA ALA A 49 10.21 -4.68 -19.82
C ALA A 49 9.21 -4.10 -20.84
N SER A 50 8.70 -2.91 -20.55
CA SER A 50 7.99 -2.05 -21.50
C SER A 50 8.66 -0.66 -21.44
N PRO A 51 9.39 -0.23 -22.47
CA PRO A 51 10.16 1.02 -22.43
C PRO A 51 9.32 2.28 -22.10
N ALA A 52 8.05 2.31 -22.53
CA ALA A 52 7.10 3.37 -22.21
C ALA A 52 6.28 3.10 -20.93
N GLY A 53 6.62 2.05 -20.18
CA GLY A 53 5.89 1.55 -19.04
C GLY A 53 5.58 2.62 -17.98
N ARG A 54 4.33 2.62 -17.53
CA ARG A 54 3.83 3.45 -16.43
C ARG A 54 2.99 2.60 -15.49
N CYS A 55 2.94 3.00 -14.22
CA CYS A 55 2.20 2.29 -13.19
C CYS A 55 1.17 3.21 -12.55
N ILE A 56 0.09 2.60 -12.08
CA ILE A 56 -0.87 3.22 -11.17
C ILE A 56 -1.05 2.29 -9.97
N ILE A 57 -1.03 2.86 -8.76
CA ILE A 57 -1.34 2.13 -7.53
C ILE A 57 -2.70 2.65 -7.05
N ARG A 58 -3.61 1.73 -6.72
CA ARG A 58 -4.93 2.07 -6.17
C ARG A 58 -5.33 1.13 -5.06
N VAL A 59 -6.27 1.55 -4.23
CA VAL A 59 -6.82 0.74 -3.14
C VAL A 59 -8.33 0.80 -3.11
N GLY A 60 -8.96 -0.25 -2.58
CA GLY A 60 -10.39 -0.34 -2.33
C GLY A 60 -10.64 -1.03 -0.99
N ASP A 61 -11.80 -0.80 -0.39
CA ASP A 61 -12.18 -1.31 0.93
C ASP A 61 -12.68 -2.76 0.90
N ASN A 62 -12.85 -3.33 -0.30
CA ASN A 62 -13.37 -4.67 -0.53
C ASN A 62 -12.51 -5.44 -1.56
N PRO A 63 -12.27 -6.75 -1.42
CA PRO A 63 -11.47 -7.54 -2.36
C PRO A 63 -12.09 -7.67 -3.76
N ARG A 64 -13.36 -7.33 -3.92
CA ARG A 64 -14.10 -7.37 -5.19
C ARG A 64 -14.43 -5.98 -5.72
N ASP A 65 -13.88 -4.96 -5.07
CA ASP A 65 -14.18 -3.57 -5.38
C ASP A 65 -13.81 -3.21 -6.84
N LYS A 66 -14.56 -2.26 -7.36
CA LYS A 66 -14.35 -1.64 -8.68
C LYS A 66 -14.14 -0.13 -8.55
N ASP A 67 -14.46 0.45 -7.40
CA ASP A 67 -14.42 1.87 -7.13
C ASP A 67 -13.15 2.21 -6.35
N PHE A 68 -12.03 2.19 -7.07
CA PHE A 68 -10.72 2.36 -6.45
C PHE A 68 -10.35 3.82 -6.17
N VAL A 69 -9.72 4.05 -5.02
CA VAL A 69 -9.01 5.30 -4.70
C VAL A 69 -7.58 5.21 -5.20
N GLN A 70 -7.18 6.13 -6.06
CA GLN A 70 -5.83 6.17 -6.61
C GLN A 70 -4.83 6.76 -5.61
N LEU A 71 -3.69 6.08 -5.44
CA LEU A 71 -2.60 6.51 -4.57
C LEU A 71 -1.49 7.16 -5.40
N LYS A 72 -0.89 8.23 -4.86
CA LYS A 72 0.31 8.86 -5.41
C LYS A 72 1.55 8.44 -4.60
N PRO A 73 2.67 8.09 -5.26
CA PRO A 73 3.94 7.89 -4.59
C PRO A 73 4.37 9.11 -3.76
N THR A 74 4.95 8.87 -2.59
CA THR A 74 5.38 9.94 -1.67
C THR A 74 6.61 10.71 -2.17
N ASP A 75 7.31 10.18 -3.17
CA ASP A 75 8.47 10.81 -3.82
C ASP A 75 8.09 11.82 -4.93
N GLY A 76 6.78 12.03 -5.16
CA GLY A 76 6.30 12.99 -6.17
C GLY A 76 6.49 12.53 -7.62
N SER A 77 6.82 11.26 -7.87
CA SER A 77 7.07 10.75 -9.23
C SER A 77 5.83 10.57 -10.11
N ALA A 78 4.63 10.70 -9.55
CA ALA A 78 3.38 10.59 -10.30
C ALA A 78 2.98 11.92 -10.96
N GLY A 79 2.48 11.82 -12.19
CA GLY A 79 1.85 12.93 -12.89
C GLY A 79 0.46 13.27 -12.35
N ASP A 80 -0.24 14.15 -13.06
CA ASP A 80 -1.60 14.57 -12.70
C ASP A 80 -2.61 13.43 -12.78
N ASP A 81 -2.43 12.54 -13.77
CA ASP A 81 -3.17 11.29 -13.92
C ASP A 81 -2.83 10.24 -12.85
N GLY A 82 -1.92 10.59 -11.92
CA GLY A 82 -1.41 9.78 -10.81
C GLY A 82 -0.59 8.56 -11.21
N SER A 83 -0.29 8.39 -12.50
CA SER A 83 0.61 7.35 -12.95
C SER A 83 2.06 7.83 -12.95
N PHE A 84 2.99 6.90 -12.82
CA PHE A 84 4.43 7.16 -12.70
C PHE A 84 5.25 6.19 -13.56
N PRO A 85 6.47 6.55 -14.00
CA PRO A 85 7.36 5.63 -14.71
C PRO A 85 7.66 4.35 -13.91
N CYS A 86 7.50 3.19 -14.53
CA CYS A 86 7.86 1.89 -13.94
C CYS A 86 8.03 0.83 -15.03
N GLY A 87 8.68 -0.28 -14.70
CA GLY A 87 8.70 -1.46 -15.57
C GLY A 87 9.42 -1.28 -16.90
N ARG A 88 10.34 -0.32 -16.96
CA ARG A 88 11.04 0.07 -18.20
C ARG A 88 12.26 -0.79 -18.50
N GLU A 89 12.75 -1.51 -17.50
CA GLU A 89 13.90 -2.42 -17.60
C GLU A 89 13.58 -3.73 -16.89
N VAL A 90 14.27 -4.80 -17.27
CA VAL A 90 14.21 -6.07 -16.53
C VAL A 90 14.96 -5.89 -15.23
N THR A 91 14.26 -6.06 -14.11
CA THR A 91 14.83 -5.84 -12.78
C THR A 91 14.20 -6.80 -11.77
N SER A 92 15.00 -7.21 -10.79
CA SER A 92 14.56 -8.02 -9.66
C SER A 92 13.74 -7.22 -8.65
N TYR A 93 13.81 -5.89 -8.68
CA TYR A 93 13.18 -5.04 -7.69
C TYR A 93 12.95 -3.60 -8.20
N GLU A 94 11.71 -3.15 -8.11
CA GLU A 94 11.27 -1.74 -8.15
C GLU A 94 10.29 -1.53 -6.99
N ALA A 95 10.23 -0.32 -6.46
CA ALA A 95 9.28 0.00 -5.39
C ALA A 95 8.89 1.47 -5.35
N LYS A 96 7.73 1.75 -4.75
CA LYS A 96 7.28 3.09 -4.35
C LYS A 96 6.71 3.04 -2.94
N GLU A 97 7.01 4.06 -2.14
CA GLU A 97 6.28 4.34 -0.91
C GLU A 97 4.99 5.09 -1.26
N VAL A 98 3.87 4.66 -0.71
CA VAL A 98 2.56 5.31 -0.84
C VAL A 98 1.95 5.53 0.53
N ARG A 99 1.08 6.53 0.66
CA ARG A 99 0.28 6.74 1.87
C ARG A 99 -1.15 6.24 1.64
N LEU A 100 -1.67 5.42 2.55
CA LEU A 100 -3.06 4.97 2.49
C LEU A 100 -4.04 6.10 2.86
N PRO A 101 -5.29 6.06 2.38
CA PRO A 101 -6.33 6.98 2.85
C PRO A 101 -6.51 6.86 4.36
N ARG A 102 -6.83 7.98 5.03
CA ARG A 102 -6.98 8.02 6.50
C ARG A 102 -8.28 7.37 6.99
N ASP A 103 -9.21 7.16 6.09
CA ASP A 103 -10.54 6.59 6.27
C ASP A 103 -10.66 5.15 5.74
N LEU A 104 -9.59 4.59 5.16
CA LEU A 104 -9.58 3.22 4.63
C LEU A 104 -9.47 2.21 5.77
N ASN A 105 -10.60 1.76 6.32
CA ASN A 105 -10.68 0.74 7.37
C ASN A 105 -11.45 -0.50 6.91
N CYS A 106 -10.82 -1.66 6.97
CA CYS A 106 -11.28 -2.91 6.35
C CYS A 106 -10.54 -4.13 6.93
N ASP A 107 -11.26 -5.23 7.16
CA ASP A 107 -10.63 -6.52 7.47
C ASP A 107 -10.02 -7.18 6.22
N SER A 108 -10.47 -6.77 5.03
CA SER A 108 -9.96 -7.24 3.75
C SER A 108 -10.11 -6.17 2.68
N CYS A 109 -9.11 -5.30 2.60
CA CYS A 109 -8.92 -4.35 1.50
C CYS A 109 -8.23 -5.01 0.30
N ILE A 110 -8.24 -4.28 -0.81
CA ILE A 110 -7.49 -4.61 -2.01
C ILE A 110 -6.51 -3.49 -2.36
N LEU A 111 -5.30 -3.87 -2.77
CA LEU A 111 -4.39 -2.99 -3.49
C LEU A 111 -4.25 -3.50 -4.92
N GLN A 112 -4.46 -2.61 -5.89
CA GLN A 112 -4.30 -2.86 -7.31
C GLN A 112 -3.06 -2.11 -7.82
N LEU A 113 -2.12 -2.84 -8.40
CA LEU A 113 -1.04 -2.32 -9.22
C LEU A 113 -1.40 -2.53 -10.69
N VAL A 114 -1.61 -1.43 -11.40
CA VAL A 114 -1.85 -1.41 -12.85
C VAL A 114 -0.55 -1.10 -13.54
N TRP A 115 -0.18 -1.91 -14.53
CA TRP A 115 0.96 -1.68 -15.40
C TRP A 115 0.46 -1.36 -16.81
N LEU A 116 0.61 -0.10 -17.20
CA LEU A 116 0.26 0.43 -18.51
C LEU A 116 1.44 0.15 -19.45
N THR A 117 1.17 -0.58 -20.53
CA THR A 117 2.19 -0.97 -21.52
C THR A 117 1.69 -0.77 -22.94
N ASP A 118 2.59 -0.76 -23.90
CA ASP A 118 2.25 -0.67 -25.33
C ASP A 118 1.43 -1.90 -25.83
N GLU A 119 1.52 -3.03 -25.12
CA GLU A 119 0.74 -4.25 -25.41
C GLU A 119 -0.63 -4.25 -24.70
N GLY A 120 -0.95 -3.19 -23.97
CA GLY A 120 -2.16 -3.04 -23.17
C GLY A 120 -1.92 -3.14 -21.66
N ASP A 121 -2.97 -2.80 -20.91
CA ASP A 121 -2.90 -2.70 -19.45
C ASP A 121 -2.95 -4.08 -18.79
N GLN A 122 -2.16 -4.24 -17.73
CA GLN A 122 -2.13 -5.46 -16.93
C GLN A 122 -2.36 -5.15 -15.45
N PHE A 123 -3.08 -6.05 -14.77
CA PHE A 123 -3.51 -5.84 -13.40
C PHE A 123 -2.91 -6.85 -12.44
N ARG A 124 -2.43 -6.40 -11.28
CA ARG A 124 -2.01 -7.23 -10.16
C ARG A 124 -2.72 -6.76 -8.91
N CYS A 125 -3.20 -7.70 -8.10
CA CYS A 125 -3.84 -7.37 -6.84
C CYS A 125 -3.20 -8.12 -5.68
N THR A 126 -3.36 -7.53 -4.51
CA THR A 126 -3.04 -8.13 -3.21
C THR A 126 -4.12 -7.73 -2.23
N ASP A 127 -4.39 -8.61 -1.27
CA ASP A 127 -5.39 -8.39 -0.23
C ASP A 127 -4.67 -8.10 1.07
N PHE A 128 -5.14 -7.08 1.80
CA PHE A 128 -4.53 -6.63 3.04
C PHE A 128 -5.58 -6.21 4.06
N GLU A 129 -5.21 -6.21 5.33
CA GLU A 129 -6.04 -5.68 6.41
C GLU A 129 -5.59 -4.26 6.71
N SER A 130 -6.54 -3.33 6.82
CA SER A 130 -6.28 -2.00 7.36
C SER A 130 -7.22 -1.74 8.51
N THR A 131 -6.74 -1.93 9.73
CA THR A 131 -7.52 -1.69 10.93
C THR A 131 -6.98 -0.48 11.67
N THR A 132 -7.88 0.28 12.28
CA THR A 132 -7.51 1.28 13.28
C THR A 132 -6.96 0.56 14.50
N ALA A 133 -5.71 0.09 14.45
CA ALA A 133 -4.94 0.07 15.68
C ALA A 133 -4.86 1.54 16.10
N GLU A 134 -5.59 1.93 17.15
CA GLU A 134 -5.40 3.22 17.79
C GLU A 134 -3.95 3.27 18.29
N VAL A 135 -3.01 3.71 17.43
CA VAL A 135 -1.70 4.12 17.89
C VAL A 135 -1.95 5.41 18.64
N PRO A 136 -1.89 5.41 19.99
CA PRO A 136 -2.26 6.59 20.72
C PRO A 136 -1.27 7.69 20.34
N GLU A 137 -1.75 8.91 20.13
CA GLU A 137 -1.00 10.05 19.58
C GLU A 137 0.40 10.27 20.21
N CYS A 138 0.58 9.87 21.47
CA CYS A 138 1.82 9.95 22.23
C CYS A 138 2.82 8.78 22.04
N PHE A 139 2.56 7.82 21.14
CA PHE A 139 3.38 6.61 21.05
C PHE A 139 4.81 6.95 20.65
N GLY A 140 5.78 6.60 21.49
CA GLY A 140 7.20 6.92 21.32
C GLY A 140 7.59 8.37 21.64
N GLN A 141 6.68 9.20 22.14
CA GLN A 141 6.95 10.61 22.48
C GLN A 141 7.18 10.83 23.98
N CYS A 142 6.75 9.91 24.84
CA CYS A 142 6.91 10.04 26.29
C CYS A 142 8.36 9.81 26.72
N LEU A 143 8.93 10.81 27.39
CA LEU A 143 10.29 10.83 27.92
C LEU A 143 10.31 10.31 29.37
N ASN A 144 11.52 10.10 29.90
CA ASN A 144 11.76 9.79 31.31
C ASN A 144 10.94 8.62 31.88
N GLY A 145 10.62 7.63 31.05
CA GLY A 145 9.84 6.45 31.45
C GLY A 145 8.32 6.66 31.47
N GLY A 146 7.80 7.72 30.85
CA GLY A 146 6.36 7.95 30.72
C GLY A 146 5.65 6.90 29.88
N ILE A 147 4.40 6.58 30.26
CA ILE A 147 3.57 5.58 29.58
C ILE A 147 2.54 6.29 28.69
N CYS A 148 2.54 5.97 27.40
CA CYS A 148 1.53 6.49 26.48
C CYS A 148 0.19 5.74 26.66
N LYS A 149 -0.84 6.46 27.10
CA LYS A 149 -2.20 5.91 27.31
C LYS A 149 -3.24 6.88 26.75
N ASN A 150 -4.11 6.40 25.87
CA ASN A 150 -5.19 7.19 25.25
C ASN A 150 -4.72 8.54 24.66
N GLY A 151 -3.57 8.54 24.00
CA GLY A 151 -3.00 9.71 23.34
C GLY A 151 -2.29 10.71 24.26
N LYS A 152 -2.12 10.41 25.56
CA LYS A 152 -1.39 11.25 26.51
C LYS A 152 -0.30 10.50 27.25
N CYS A 153 0.80 11.19 27.56
CA CYS A 153 1.85 10.65 28.40
C CYS A 153 1.43 10.70 29.88
N LEU A 154 1.51 9.55 30.55
CA LEU A 154 1.45 9.43 32.01
C LEU A 154 2.87 9.51 32.56
N CYS A 155 3.18 10.59 33.28
CA CYS A 155 4.54 10.86 33.75
C CYS A 155 4.83 10.22 35.11
N PRO A 156 6.04 9.65 35.32
CA PRO A 156 6.49 9.22 36.63
C PRO A 156 6.68 10.40 37.60
N GLU A 157 6.79 10.10 38.89
CA GLU A 157 7.03 11.11 39.92
C GLU A 157 8.32 11.90 39.64
N GLY A 158 8.24 13.23 39.70
CA GLY A 158 9.36 14.13 39.39
C GLY A 158 9.42 14.63 37.94
N PHE A 159 8.58 14.13 37.03
CA PHE A 159 8.54 14.57 35.63
C PHE A 159 7.19 15.18 35.25
N SER A 160 7.17 16.11 34.28
CA SER A 160 5.94 16.81 33.91
C SER A 160 5.95 17.30 32.45
N GLY A 161 4.86 17.93 32.02
CA GLY A 161 4.71 18.39 30.63
C GLY A 161 4.12 17.32 29.69
N SER A 162 3.83 17.71 28.45
CA SER A 162 3.11 16.87 27.48
C SER A 162 3.86 15.57 27.14
N ASN A 163 5.18 15.59 27.24
CA ASN A 163 6.06 14.48 26.93
C ASN A 163 6.89 14.03 28.15
N CYS A 164 6.58 14.45 29.37
CA CYS A 164 7.34 14.11 30.59
C CYS A 164 8.80 14.59 30.58
N GLN A 165 9.05 15.85 30.23
CA GLN A 165 10.36 16.48 30.29
C GLN A 165 10.76 16.92 31.71
#